data_AF-A0AAQ0QH53-F1
#
_entry.id   AF-A0AAQ0QH53-F1
#
_cell.length_a   1.000
_cell.length_b   1.000
_cell.length_c   1.000
_cell.angle_alpha   90.00
_cell.angle_beta   90.00
_cell.angle_gamma   90.00
#
_symmetry.space_group_name_H-M   'P 1'
#
loop_
_entity.id
_entity.type
_entity.pdbx_description
1 polymer ?
#
loop_
_entity_poly.entity_id
_entity_poly.type
_entity_poly.pdbx_seq_one_letter_code
_entity_poly.pdbx_strand_id
1 'polypeptide(L)'
;MNKTISIIRIAILFSLGMVAFLLIFGEEQDADLLSWTFRFVIDKTIGIGTVFLIARLYKRWSKIDPWFIAYDKMCDEVMDKPNPTQL
;
A
#
# COMPACT_ATOMS: atom_id res chain seq x y z
N MET A 1 6.34 22.99 -4.00
CA MET A 1 5.42 21.83 -3.93
C MET A 1 4.00 22.31 -4.16
N ASN A 2 3.30 21.78 -5.18
CA ASN A 2 1.87 22.03 -5.29
C ASN A 2 1.15 21.12 -4.29
N LYS A 3 0.59 21.70 -3.22
CA LYS A 3 -0.07 20.96 -2.12
C LYS A 3 -1.13 19.99 -2.65
N THR A 4 -1.86 20.39 -3.68
CA THR A 4 -2.89 19.57 -4.33
C THR A 4 -2.32 18.29 -4.91
N ILE A 5 -1.14 18.33 -5.55
CA ILE A 5 -0.51 17.14 -6.15
C ILE A 5 -0.09 16.14 -5.08
N SER A 6 0.45 16.61 -3.95
CA SER A 6 0.85 15.75 -2.85
C SER A 6 -0.37 15.06 -2.20
N ILE A 7 -1.45 15.81 -1.97
CA ILE A 7 -2.72 15.25 -1.47
C ILE A 7 -3.26 14.17 -2.42
N ILE A 8 -3.24 14.42 -3.73
CA ILE A 8 -3.69 13.44 -4.74
C ILE A 8 -2.84 12.16 -4.67
N ARG A 9 -1.51 12.26 -4.54
CA ARG A 9 -0.64 11.09 -4.42
C ARG A 9 -0.96 10.25 -3.18
N ILE A 10 -1.14 10.92 -2.03
CA ILE A 10 -1.52 10.25 -0.78
C ILE A 10 -2.88 9.56 -0.95
N ALA A 11 -3.87 10.24 -1.53
CA ALA A 11 -5.19 9.68 -1.78
C ALA A 11 -5.14 8.46 -2.71
N ILE A 12 -4.29 8.48 -3.74
CA ILE A 12 -4.07 7.34 -4.65
C ILE A 12 -3.45 6.15 -3.91
N LEU A 13 -2.39 6.37 -3.11
CA LEU A 13 -1.78 5.27 -2.36
C LEU A 13 -2.76 4.68 -1.34
N PHE A 14 -3.53 5.53 -0.67
CA PHE A 14 -4.52 5.11 0.30
C PHE A 14 -5.65 4.29 -0.35
N SER A 15 -6.23 4.76 -1.46
CA SER A 15 -7.29 4.03 -2.16
C SER A 15 -6.81 2.70 -2.72
N LEU A 16 -5.61 2.66 -3.32
CA LEU A 16 -4.98 1.41 -3.76
C LEU A 16 -4.72 0.47 -2.58
N GLY A 17 -4.30 1.01 -1.43
CA GLY A 17 -4.10 0.23 -0.21
C GLY A 17 -5.38 -0.44 0.28
N MET A 18 -6.50 0.30 0.28
CA MET A 18 -7.81 -0.25 0.62
C MET A 18 -8.24 -1.35 -0.35
N VAL A 19 -8.06 -1.14 -1.66
CA VAL A 19 -8.39 -2.16 -2.68
C VAL A 19 -7.51 -3.40 -2.51
N ALA A 20 -6.20 -3.23 -2.32
CA ALA A 20 -5.28 -4.34 -2.07
C ALA A 20 -5.68 -5.12 -0.82
N PHE A 21 -6.04 -4.42 0.26
CA PHE A 21 -6.49 -5.04 1.51
C PHE A 21 -7.74 -5.89 1.28
N LEU A 22 -8.75 -5.34 0.59
CA LEU A 22 -9.99 -6.07 0.29
C LEU A 22 -9.73 -7.30 -0.58
N LEU A 23 -8.90 -7.21 -1.60
CA LEU A 23 -8.61 -8.33 -2.49
C LEU A 23 -7.78 -9.43 -1.82
N ILE A 24 -6.83 -9.04 -0.94
CA ILE A 24 -5.96 -9.99 -0.24
C ILE A 24 -6.70 -10.68 0.91
N PHE A 25 -7.45 -9.93 1.71
CA PHE A 25 -8.08 -10.45 2.93
C PHE A 25 -9.58 -10.75 2.77
N GLY A 26 -10.19 -10.35 1.65
CA GLY A 26 -11.57 -10.73 1.32
C GLY A 26 -11.69 -12.23 1.08
N GLU A 27 -12.78 -12.80 1.60
CA GLU A 27 -13.15 -14.19 1.41
C GLU A 27 -14.23 -14.32 0.33
N GLU A 28 -14.05 -15.30 -0.56
CA GLU A 28 -15.04 -15.63 -1.58
C GLU A 28 -16.22 -16.39 -0.96
N GLN A 29 -17.44 -16.01 -1.36
CA GLN A 29 -18.69 -16.60 -0.86
C GLN A 29 -19.39 -17.51 -1.88
N ASP A 30 -18.72 -17.84 -3.00
CA ASP A 30 -19.30 -18.68 -4.04
C ASP A 30 -19.48 -20.14 -3.57
N ALA A 31 -20.66 -20.69 -3.84
CA ALA A 31 -21.01 -22.07 -3.46
C ALA A 31 -20.38 -23.13 -4.38
N ASP A 32 -20.10 -22.78 -5.64
CA ASP A 32 -19.44 -23.65 -6.61
C ASP A 32 -17.92 -23.59 -6.44
N LEU A 33 -17.28 -24.75 -6.27
CA LEU A 33 -15.84 -24.84 -5.97
C LEU A 33 -14.97 -24.26 -7.10
N LEU A 34 -15.37 -24.46 -8.37
CA LEU A 34 -14.59 -23.98 -9.51
C LEU A 34 -14.65 -22.45 -9.59
N SER A 35 -15.86 -21.88 -9.46
CA SER A 35 -16.09 -20.43 -9.42
C SER A 35 -15.38 -19.78 -8.23
N TRP A 36 -15.48 -20.40 -7.06
CA TRP A 36 -14.77 -19.99 -5.85
C TRP A 36 -13.25 -19.98 -6.06
N THR A 37 -12.69 -21.06 -6.61
CA THR A 37 -11.24 -21.19 -6.83
C THR A 37 -10.74 -20.15 -7.82
N PHE A 38 -11.48 -19.93 -8.92
CA PHE A 38 -11.10 -18.98 -9.95
C PHE A 38 -11.08 -17.55 -9.42
N ARG A 39 -12.13 -17.13 -8.70
CA ARG A 39 -12.19 -15.79 -8.10
C ARG A 39 -11.14 -15.61 -7.02
N PHE A 40 -10.97 -16.61 -6.16
CA PHE A 40 -9.92 -16.60 -5.14
C PHE A 40 -8.54 -16.35 -5.76
N VAL A 41 -8.17 -17.11 -6.80
CA VAL A 41 -6.85 -16.93 -7.45
C VAL A 41 -6.73 -15.55 -8.10
N ILE A 42 -7.77 -15.08 -8.78
CA ILE A 42 -7.75 -13.76 -9.44
C ILE A 42 -7.60 -12.65 -8.41
N ASP A 43 -8.45 -12.62 -7.38
CA ASP A 43 -8.47 -11.56 -6.39
C ASP A 43 -7.13 -11.49 -5.65
N LYS A 44 -6.58 -12.62 -5.24
CA LYS A 44 -5.27 -12.67 -4.58
C LYS A 44 -4.15 -12.22 -5.53
N THR A 45 -4.21 -12.59 -6.80
CA THR A 45 -3.23 -12.16 -7.81
C THR A 45 -3.29 -10.65 -8.06
N ILE A 46 -4.50 -10.09 -8.23
CA ILE A 46 -4.71 -8.65 -8.43
C ILE A 46 -4.33 -7.87 -7.16
N GLY A 47 -4.65 -8.40 -5.97
CA GLY A 47 -4.28 -7.81 -4.70
C GLY A 47 -2.76 -7.69 -4.55
N ILE A 48 -2.01 -8.78 -4.79
CA ILE A 48 -0.54 -8.77 -4.78
C ILE A 48 0.02 -7.82 -5.85
N GLY A 49 -0.55 -7.84 -7.06
CA GLY A 49 -0.18 -6.91 -8.13
C GLY A 49 -0.39 -5.44 -7.74
N THR A 50 -1.44 -5.15 -6.99
CA THR A 50 -1.75 -3.82 -6.47
C THR A 50 -0.73 -3.40 -5.41
N VAL A 51 -0.34 -4.30 -4.50
CA VAL A 51 0.76 -4.02 -3.53
C VAL A 51 2.07 -3.70 -4.26
N PHE A 52 2.40 -4.46 -5.30
CA PHE A 52 3.58 -4.16 -6.13
C PHE A 52 3.49 -2.77 -6.79
N LEU A 53 2.32 -2.41 -7.30
CA LEU A 53 2.09 -1.09 -7.89
C LEU A 53 2.23 0.03 -6.86
N ILE A 54 1.67 -0.14 -5.65
CA ILE A 54 1.82 0.81 -4.53
C ILE A 54 3.30 1.01 -4.21
N ALA A 55 4.06 -0.08 -4.04
CA ALA A 55 5.49 -0.01 -3.73
C ALA A 55 6.27 0.75 -4.82
N ARG A 56 5.95 0.50 -6.10
CA ARG A 56 6.57 1.20 -7.23
C ARG A 56 6.22 2.69 -7.26
N LEU A 57 4.96 3.05 -7.02
CA LEU A 57 4.50 4.43 -6.99
C LEU A 57 5.11 5.18 -5.81
N TYR A 58 5.11 4.58 -4.63
CA TYR A 58 5.73 5.13 -3.44
C TYR A 58 7.21 5.40 -3.66
N LYS A 59 7.98 4.42 -4.14
CA LYS A 59 9.42 4.59 -4.44
C LYS A 59 9.70 5.71 -5.45
N ARG A 60 8.79 5.95 -6.40
CA ARG A 60 8.93 7.05 -7.37
C ARG A 60 8.61 8.39 -6.72
N TRP A 61 7.55 8.45 -5.92
CA TRP A 61 7.07 9.70 -5.33
C TRP A 61 7.86 10.11 -4.10
N SER A 62 8.43 9.19 -3.34
CA SER A 62 9.24 9.49 -2.15
C SER A 62 10.52 10.27 -2.47
N LYS A 63 10.95 10.30 -3.74
CA LYS A 63 12.08 11.13 -4.18
C LYS A 63 11.71 12.58 -4.50
N ILE A 64 10.43 12.87 -4.71
CA ILE A 64 9.96 14.14 -5.30
C ILE A 64 8.97 14.85 -4.37
N ASP A 65 8.19 14.10 -3.59
CA ASP A 65 7.16 14.64 -2.72
C ASP A 65 7.70 14.94 -1.31
N PRO A 66 7.71 16.20 -0.85
CA PRO A 66 8.20 16.56 0.48
C PRO A 66 7.53 15.82 1.63
N TRP A 67 6.25 15.45 1.53
CA TRP A 67 5.58 14.70 2.60
C TRP A 67 6.13 13.28 2.72
N PHE A 68 6.36 12.62 1.59
CA PHE A 68 6.96 11.28 1.60
C PHE A 68 8.44 11.32 2.00
N ILE A 69 9.20 12.34 1.58
CA ILE A 69 10.59 12.53 2.06
C ILE A 69 10.61 12.72 3.58
N ALA A 70 9.71 13.55 4.11
CA ALA A 70 9.62 13.77 5.55
C ALA A 70 9.21 12.50 6.29
N TYR A 71 8.30 11.71 5.72
CA TYR A 71 7.91 10.43 6.27
C TYR A 71 9.06 9.42 6.29
N ASP A 72 9.77 9.23 5.16
CA ASP A 72 10.94 8.35 5.07
C ASP A 72 11.99 8.75 6.12
N LYS A 73 12.28 10.05 6.25
CA LYS A 73 13.22 10.56 7.25
C LYS A 73 12.78 10.26 8.69
N MET A 74 11.49 10.40 9.01
CA MET A 74 10.98 10.03 10.34
C MET A 74 11.15 8.53 10.60
N CYS A 75 10.90 7.68 9.60
CA CYS A 75 11.12 6.24 9.71
C CYS A 75 12.61 5.91 9.94
N ASP A 76 13.51 6.52 9.16
CA ASP A 76 14.96 6.32 9.32
C ASP A 76 15.44 6.76 10.73
N GLU A 77 14.97 7.91 11.23
CA GLU A 77 15.32 8.41 12.57
C GLU A 77 14.89 7.43 13.69
N VAL A 78 13.71 6.82 13.56
CA VAL A 78 13.22 5.80 14.51
C VAL A 78 14.07 4.54 14.46
N MET A 79 14.54 4.14 13.27
CA MET A 79 15.39 2.96 13.11
C MET A 79 16.81 3.19 13.63
N ASP A 80 17.37 4.39 13.45
CA ASP A 80 18.75 4.73 13.87
C ASP A 80 18.85 5.02 15.37
N LYS A 81 17.78 5.56 15.98
CA LYS A 81 17.70 5.81 17.43
C LYS A 81 16.42 5.18 17.98
N PRO A 82 16.35 3.84 18.04
CA PRO A 82 15.19 3.18 18.62
C PRO A 82 15.03 3.70 20.04
N ASN A 83 13.82 4.19 20.35
CA ASN A 83 13.53 4.77 21.66
C ASN A 83 13.88 3.73 22.75
N PRO A 84 14.80 3.99 23.68
CA PRO A 84 15.32 2.98 24.61
C PRO A 84 14.26 2.42 25.58
N THR A 85 13.06 3.00 25.61
CA THR A 85 11.91 2.53 26.40
C THR A 85 10.94 1.63 25.63
N GLN A 86 11.21 1.31 24.36
CA GLN A 86 10.32 0.49 23.52
C GLN A 86 10.83 -0.94 23.24
N LEU A 87 11.81 -1.42 24.02
CA LEU A 87 12.31 -2.79 24.01
C LEU A 87 11.93 -3.53 25.31
#